data_AF-A0A1Y3BAI4-F1
#
_entry.id   AF-A0A1Y3BAI4-F1
#
_cell.length_a   1.000
_cell.length_b   1.000
_cell.length_c   1.000
_cell.angle_alpha   90.00
_cell.angle_beta   90.00
_cell.angle_gamma   90.00
#
_symmetry.space_group_name_H-M   'P 1'
#
loop_
_entity.id
_entity.type
_entity.pdbx_description
1 polymer ?
#
loop_
_entity_poly.entity_id
_entity_poly.type
_entity_poly.pdbx_seq_one_letter_code
_entity_poly.pdbx_strand_id
1 'polypeptide(L)'
;MIESAGASLIAVHGRMREQKGSKTGLADWTKIRLVKENLRIPVFANGNIQSKCEVDKCFVETNVDGVMSAEGLLYNPALFTGKPLPVWDAAYEYVEQYRKHKSSFSSIRGHMFKFFHHCFTLEEHLELRNIVGKTHSVDDFVKVADQLKQRYQFEYEKFIAAYDDQHAKNFPVFICKPYYRPLETTVIENTSETVGEQPLKKKIKTMKKPKGPKAPKILRQLCSQCPHPRGLKCDFGYCRTCCRQKSYVEKLNCVGHGFQFRSKMLKSENEKS
;
A
#
# COMPACT_ATOMS: atom_id res chain seq x y z
N MET A 1 -5.73 18.86 25.89
CA MET A 1 -6.10 17.53 26.43
C MET A 1 -4.95 16.54 26.34
N ILE A 2 -4.49 16.11 25.15
CA ILE A 2 -3.43 15.07 25.02
C ILE A 2 -2.12 15.51 25.70
N GLU A 3 -1.67 16.74 25.43
CA GLU A 3 -0.50 17.32 26.10
C GLU A 3 -0.68 17.40 27.62
N SER A 4 -1.83 17.92 28.07
CA SER A 4 -2.18 18.05 29.49
C SER A 4 -2.25 16.69 30.22
N ALA A 5 -2.48 15.60 29.49
CA ALA A 5 -2.48 14.24 30.01
C ALA A 5 -1.06 13.67 30.19
N GLY A 6 -0.01 14.44 29.89
CA GLY A 6 1.39 14.06 30.10
C GLY A 6 2.06 13.38 28.90
N ALA A 7 1.52 13.52 27.69
CA ALA A 7 2.16 12.98 26.49
C ALA A 7 3.54 13.64 26.25
N SER A 8 4.59 12.84 26.10
CA SER A 8 5.94 13.36 25.87
C SER A 8 6.21 13.76 24.41
N LEU A 9 5.40 13.27 23.48
CA LEU A 9 5.50 13.51 22.03
C LEU A 9 4.15 13.19 21.39
N ILE A 10 3.81 13.87 20.28
CA ILE A 10 2.67 13.51 19.44
C ILE A 10 3.08 13.37 17.97
N ALA A 11 2.68 12.27 17.34
CA ALA A 11 2.79 12.12 15.89
C ALA A 11 1.44 12.45 15.24
N VAL A 12 1.43 13.41 14.33
CA VAL A 12 0.22 13.90 13.66
C VAL A 12 0.22 13.43 12.22
N HIS A 13 -0.72 12.54 11.91
CA HIS A 13 -0.97 12.15 10.53
C HIS A 13 -1.90 13.18 9.89
N GLY A 14 -1.46 13.87 8.83
CA GLY A 14 -2.20 14.95 8.16
C GLY A 14 -3.43 14.51 7.34
N ARG A 15 -4.10 13.41 7.69
CA ARG A 15 -5.31 12.92 7.03
C ARG A 15 -6.34 12.52 8.08
N MET A 16 -7.61 12.77 7.78
CA MET A 16 -8.75 12.31 8.56
C MET A 16 -8.91 10.79 8.47
N ARG A 17 -9.60 10.20 9.43
CA ARG A 17 -9.83 8.75 9.51
C ARG A 17 -10.58 8.20 8.28
N GLU A 18 -11.40 9.03 7.66
CA GLU A 18 -12.25 8.74 6.51
C GLU A 18 -11.47 8.70 5.20
N GLN A 19 -10.27 9.30 5.15
CA GLN A 19 -9.40 9.37 3.97
C GLN A 19 -8.62 8.07 3.77
N LYS A 20 -9.33 7.03 3.34
CA LYS A 20 -8.81 5.67 3.11
C LYS A 20 -9.20 5.12 1.75
N GLY A 21 -8.45 4.12 1.26
CA GLY A 21 -8.77 3.43 0.01
C GLY A 21 -8.61 4.35 -1.21
N SER A 22 -9.65 4.48 -2.03
CA SER A 22 -9.67 5.45 -3.14
C SER A 22 -9.66 6.90 -2.66
N LYS A 23 -10.22 7.18 -1.48
CA LYS A 23 -10.30 8.53 -0.88
C LYS A 23 -9.07 8.92 -0.05
N THR A 24 -7.93 8.27 -0.29
CA THR A 24 -6.71 8.47 0.51
C THR A 24 -6.25 9.93 0.46
N GLY A 25 -6.26 10.57 -0.72
CA GLY A 25 -5.81 11.96 -0.89
C GLY A 25 -4.35 12.19 -0.46
N LEU A 26 -3.93 13.45 -0.45
CA LEU A 26 -2.68 13.89 0.16
C LEU A 26 -2.89 14.28 1.63
N ALA A 27 -1.84 14.18 2.43
CA ALA A 27 -1.80 14.72 3.77
C ALA A 27 -1.74 16.26 3.72
N ASP A 28 -2.56 16.89 4.55
CA ASP A 28 -2.60 18.34 4.72
C ASP A 28 -1.58 18.76 5.79
N TRP A 29 -0.42 19.21 5.33
CA TRP A 29 0.66 19.72 6.18
C TRP A 29 0.30 21.05 6.85
N THR A 30 -0.66 21.82 6.31
CA THR A 30 -1.14 23.04 6.96
C THR A 30 -1.82 22.70 8.29
N LYS A 31 -2.58 21.61 8.36
CA LYS A 31 -3.17 21.14 9.62
C LYS A 31 -2.12 20.69 10.62
N ILE A 32 -1.05 20.05 10.15
CA ILE A 32 0.06 19.64 11.03
C ILE A 32 0.75 20.88 11.61
N ARG A 33 1.01 21.90 10.78
CA ARG A 33 1.59 23.18 11.23
C ARG A 33 0.75 23.84 12.31
N LEU A 34 -0.57 23.92 12.11
CA LEU A 34 -1.48 24.48 13.11
C LEU A 34 -1.41 23.73 14.45
N VAL A 35 -1.27 22.39 14.42
CA VAL A 35 -1.08 21.61 15.65
C VAL A 35 0.27 21.93 16.30
N LYS A 36 1.35 22.01 15.52
CA LYS A 36 2.68 22.37 16.02
C LYS A 36 2.72 23.76 16.67
N GLU A 37 2.06 24.74 16.08
CA GLU A 37 1.97 26.11 16.62
C GLU A 37 1.24 26.19 17.97
N ASN A 38 0.40 25.21 18.31
CA ASN A 38 -0.44 25.21 19.52
C ASN A 38 0.01 24.26 20.62
N LEU A 39 1.09 23.49 20.43
CA LEU A 39 1.62 22.54 21.40
C LEU A 39 3.04 22.91 21.84
N ARG A 40 3.37 22.63 23.10
CA ARG A 40 4.70 22.82 23.68
C ARG A 40 5.53 21.54 23.62
N ILE A 41 4.88 20.38 23.57
CA ILE A 41 5.53 19.09 23.38
C ILE A 41 6.00 18.88 21.93
N PRO A 42 7.02 18.03 21.69
CA PRO A 42 7.45 17.67 20.35
C PRO A 42 6.32 17.10 19.47
N VAL A 43 6.23 17.59 18.24
CA VAL A 43 5.26 17.18 17.23
C VAL A 43 6.01 16.58 16.04
N PHE A 44 5.64 15.35 15.67
CA PHE A 44 6.19 14.66 14.50
C PHE A 44 5.16 14.65 13.36
N ALA A 45 5.54 15.14 12.18
CA ALA A 45 4.67 15.08 11.00
C ALA A 45 4.64 13.66 10.41
N ASN A 46 3.45 13.19 10.03
CA ASN A 46 3.29 11.95 9.30
C ASN A 46 2.32 12.10 8.12
N GLY A 47 2.64 11.41 7.03
CA GLY A 47 1.85 11.38 5.81
C GLY A 47 2.56 12.05 4.64
N ASN A 48 2.61 11.34 3.51
CA ASN A 48 3.19 11.80 2.24
C ASN A 48 4.68 12.18 2.27
N ILE A 49 5.43 11.76 3.29
CA ILE A 49 6.91 11.84 3.33
C ILE A 49 7.48 10.62 2.59
N GLN A 50 7.92 10.80 1.34
CA GLN A 50 8.40 9.71 0.49
C GLN A 50 9.89 9.82 0.14
N SER A 51 10.51 10.99 0.26
CA SER A 51 11.91 11.25 -0.08
C SER A 51 12.57 12.18 0.93
N LYS A 52 13.91 12.21 0.93
CA LYS A 52 14.67 13.17 1.75
C LYS A 52 14.31 14.63 1.43
N CYS A 53 14.07 14.96 0.16
CA CYS A 53 13.62 16.29 -0.24
C CYS A 53 12.25 16.65 0.38
N GLU A 54 11.32 15.70 0.48
CA GLU A 54 10.03 15.93 1.15
C GLU A 54 10.16 16.05 2.67
N VAL A 55 11.15 15.40 3.27
CA VAL A 55 11.49 15.64 4.69
C VAL A 55 11.88 17.10 4.90
N ASP A 56 12.80 17.61 4.07
CA ASP A 56 13.30 18.98 4.19
C ASP A 56 12.19 20.01 3.92
N LYS A 57 11.34 19.77 2.91
CA LYS A 57 10.15 20.58 2.66
C LYS A 57 9.17 20.57 3.84
N CYS A 58 8.92 19.40 4.43
CA CYS A 58 8.01 19.28 5.56
C CYS A 58 8.49 20.09 6.76
N PHE A 59 9.80 20.06 7.06
CA PHE A 59 10.38 20.91 8.10
C PHE A 59 10.15 22.40 7.82
N VAL A 60 10.44 22.86 6.60
CA VAL A 60 10.24 24.26 6.19
C VAL A 60 8.78 24.69 6.28
N GLU A 61 7.85 23.85 5.83
CA GLU A 61 6.43 24.21 5.74
C GLU A 61 5.69 24.12 7.08
N THR A 62 6.13 23.24 7.99
CA THR A 62 5.37 22.92 9.21
C THR A 62 6.07 23.25 10.52
N ASN A 63 7.37 23.51 10.50
CA ASN A 63 8.20 23.77 11.67
C ASN A 63 8.10 22.68 12.77
N VAL A 64 7.80 21.44 12.37
CA VAL A 64 7.72 20.27 13.26
C VAL A 64 9.09 19.84 13.79
N ASP A 65 9.11 19.13 14.91
CA ASP A 65 10.34 18.67 15.55
C ASP A 65 10.87 17.36 14.96
N GLY A 66 10.07 16.70 14.14
CA GLY A 66 10.46 15.46 13.47
C GLY A 66 9.48 15.04 12.39
N VAL A 67 9.89 14.05 11.62
CA VAL A 67 9.08 13.44 10.57
C VAL A 67 9.02 11.93 10.75
N MET A 68 7.90 11.34 10.36
CA MET A 68 7.71 9.90 10.32
C MET A 68 7.26 9.51 8.93
N SER A 69 7.91 8.51 8.33
CA SER A 69 7.48 7.87 7.10
C SER A 69 7.04 6.43 7.38
N ALA A 70 6.14 5.90 6.55
CA ALA A 70 5.69 4.51 6.63
C ALA A 70 5.78 3.85 5.26
N GLU A 71 4.87 4.19 4.34
CA GLU A 71 4.83 3.55 3.01
C GLU A 71 6.10 3.80 2.20
N GLY A 72 6.68 5.01 2.27
CA GLY A 72 7.94 5.35 1.57
C GLY A 72 9.10 4.42 1.95
N LEU A 73 9.23 4.10 3.25
CA LEU A 73 10.28 3.21 3.75
C LEU A 73 10.17 1.77 3.25
N LEU A 74 8.97 1.32 2.88
CA LEU A 74 8.81 -0.01 2.30
C LEU A 74 9.46 -0.12 0.92
N TYR A 75 9.48 0.97 0.15
CA TYR A 75 10.09 1.02 -1.18
C TYR A 75 11.55 1.47 -1.14
N ASN A 76 11.87 2.40 -0.24
CA ASN A 76 13.21 2.91 -0.06
C ASN A 76 13.59 2.94 1.43
N PRO A 77 14.26 1.89 1.95
CA PRO A 77 14.70 1.89 3.35
C PRO A 77 15.81 2.92 3.61
N ALA A 78 16.51 3.40 2.58
CA ALA A 78 17.53 4.45 2.68
C ALA A 78 16.96 5.89 2.62
N LEU A 79 15.63 6.06 2.68
CA LEU A 79 14.92 7.35 2.51
C LEU A 79 15.57 8.51 3.26
N PHE A 80 15.92 8.32 4.54
CA PHE A 80 16.48 9.40 5.37
C PHE A 80 17.96 9.69 5.11
N THR A 81 18.68 8.78 4.46
CA THR A 81 20.10 8.98 4.12
C THR A 81 20.28 9.89 2.92
N GLY A 82 19.27 9.96 2.03
CA GLY A 82 19.38 10.63 0.73
C GLY A 82 20.28 9.90 -0.28
N LYS A 83 20.94 8.81 0.11
CA LYS A 83 21.87 8.08 -0.75
C LYS A 83 21.15 7.05 -1.61
N PRO A 84 21.63 6.79 -2.85
CA PRO A 84 21.09 5.74 -3.68
C PRO A 84 21.41 4.37 -3.06
N LEU A 85 20.37 3.58 -2.83
CA LEU A 85 20.49 2.18 -2.42
C LEU A 85 20.00 1.30 -3.56
N PRO A 86 20.85 0.48 -4.19
CA PRO A 86 20.37 -0.44 -5.19
C PRO A 86 19.50 -1.55 -4.58
N VAL A 87 18.53 -2.04 -5.35
CA VAL A 87 17.51 -2.98 -4.87
C VAL A 87 18.09 -4.33 -4.42
N TRP A 88 19.23 -4.74 -4.96
CA TRP A 88 19.90 -5.98 -4.56
C TRP A 88 20.56 -5.86 -3.19
N ASP A 89 21.24 -4.75 -2.88
CA ASP A 89 21.85 -4.54 -1.57
C ASP A 89 20.76 -4.48 -0.48
N ALA A 90 19.64 -3.79 -0.76
CA ALA A 90 18.48 -3.79 0.10
C ALA A 90 17.94 -5.21 0.36
N ALA A 91 17.89 -6.05 -0.68
CA ALA A 91 17.40 -7.42 -0.56
C ALA A 91 18.37 -8.31 0.23
N TYR A 92 19.68 -8.21 -0.02
CA TYR A 92 20.70 -8.99 0.69
C TYR A 92 20.67 -8.70 2.19
N GLU A 93 20.74 -7.43 2.58
CA GLU A 93 20.68 -7.01 3.97
C GLU A 93 19.37 -7.47 4.62
N TYR A 94 18.24 -7.32 3.94
CA TYR A 94 16.95 -7.72 4.49
C TYR A 94 16.79 -9.24 4.65
N VAL A 95 17.36 -10.04 3.74
CA VAL A 95 17.41 -11.51 3.87
C VAL A 95 18.31 -11.90 5.05
N GLU A 96 19.42 -11.21 5.28
CA GLU A 96 20.27 -11.41 6.46
C GLU A 96 19.48 -11.12 7.76
N GLN A 97 18.80 -9.98 7.83
CA GLN A 97 17.93 -9.65 8.97
C GLN A 97 16.83 -10.69 9.18
N TYR A 98 16.25 -11.20 8.10
CA TYR A 98 15.28 -12.30 8.18
C TYR A 98 15.88 -13.58 8.76
N ARG A 99 17.07 -13.99 8.31
CA ARG A 99 17.75 -15.18 8.83
C ARG A 99 18.06 -15.03 10.33
N LYS A 100 18.43 -13.82 10.76
CA LYS A 100 18.72 -13.49 12.16
C LYS A 100 17.47 -13.50 13.05
N HIS A 101 16.39 -12.86 12.60
CA HIS A 101 15.21 -12.58 13.43
C HIS A 101 14.02 -13.51 13.15
N LYS A 102 14.08 -14.32 12.09
CA LYS A 102 13.06 -15.32 11.70
C LYS A 102 11.63 -14.77 11.67
N SER A 103 11.45 -13.64 10.98
CA SER A 103 10.12 -13.05 10.79
C SER A 103 9.24 -13.92 9.88
N SER A 104 7.98 -13.52 9.69
CA SER A 104 7.06 -14.30 8.85
C SER A 104 7.51 -14.29 7.38
N PHE A 105 7.42 -15.44 6.70
CA PHE A 105 7.78 -15.54 5.28
C PHE A 105 6.91 -14.60 4.41
N SER A 106 5.64 -14.40 4.81
CA SER A 106 4.74 -13.48 4.12
C SER A 106 5.21 -12.02 4.22
N SER A 107 5.78 -11.62 5.36
CA SER A 107 6.30 -10.26 5.57
C SER A 107 7.50 -9.98 4.67
N ILE A 108 8.50 -10.87 4.67
CA ILE A 108 9.67 -10.71 3.79
C ILE A 108 9.27 -10.72 2.31
N ARG A 109 8.40 -11.65 1.88
CA ARG A 109 7.91 -11.67 0.49
C ARG A 109 7.24 -10.34 0.12
N GLY A 110 6.41 -9.80 1.02
CA GLY A 110 5.77 -8.49 0.84
C GLY A 110 6.78 -7.36 0.65
N HIS A 111 7.86 -7.34 1.43
CA HIS A 111 8.91 -6.31 1.31
C HIS A 111 9.78 -6.51 0.07
N MET A 112 10.08 -7.74 -0.35
CA MET A 112 10.76 -8.00 -1.63
C MET A 112 9.98 -7.43 -2.82
N PHE A 113 8.64 -7.58 -2.81
CA PHE A 113 7.79 -6.93 -3.84
C PHE A 113 7.86 -5.40 -3.81
N LYS A 114 8.14 -4.79 -2.65
CA LYS A 114 8.25 -3.34 -2.50
C LYS A 114 9.62 -2.85 -2.96
N PHE A 115 10.71 -3.51 -2.58
CA PHE A 115 12.06 -3.19 -3.05
C PHE A 115 12.18 -3.31 -4.56
N PHE A 116 11.73 -4.43 -5.13
CA PHE A 116 11.80 -4.68 -6.57
C PHE A 116 10.66 -4.06 -7.37
N HIS A 117 9.81 -3.24 -6.77
CA HIS A 117 8.57 -2.77 -7.38
C HIS A 117 8.79 -2.18 -8.78
N HIS A 118 9.75 -1.25 -8.90
CA HIS A 118 10.04 -0.53 -10.14
C HIS A 118 10.75 -1.41 -11.17
N CYS A 119 11.52 -2.42 -10.76
CA CYS A 119 12.02 -3.44 -11.67
C CYS A 119 10.85 -4.28 -12.21
N PHE A 120 9.94 -4.70 -11.34
CA PHE A 120 8.82 -5.59 -11.67
C PHE A 120 7.69 -4.95 -12.49
N THR A 121 7.75 -3.65 -12.77
CA THR A 121 6.87 -3.00 -13.76
C THR A 121 7.34 -3.23 -15.19
N LEU A 122 8.62 -3.59 -15.39
CA LEU A 122 9.17 -3.88 -16.70
C LEU A 122 8.84 -5.32 -17.13
N GLU A 123 8.42 -5.48 -18.39
CA GLU A 123 7.97 -6.77 -18.94
C GLU A 123 9.11 -7.80 -18.94
N GLU A 124 10.35 -7.36 -19.18
CA GLU A 124 11.56 -8.18 -19.14
C GLU A 124 11.89 -8.80 -17.77
N HIS A 125 11.18 -8.41 -16.70
CA HIS A 125 11.33 -8.96 -15.35
C HIS A 125 10.13 -9.78 -14.87
N LEU A 126 9.18 -10.10 -15.77
CA LEU A 126 7.99 -10.85 -15.40
C LEU A 126 8.34 -12.20 -14.76
N GLU A 127 9.37 -12.88 -15.27
CA GLU A 127 9.86 -14.14 -14.71
C GLU A 127 10.42 -13.97 -13.29
N LEU A 128 11.23 -12.94 -13.04
CA LEU A 128 11.76 -12.64 -11.71
C LEU A 128 10.64 -12.35 -10.69
N ARG A 129 9.64 -11.58 -11.13
CA ARG A 129 8.44 -11.30 -10.33
C ARG A 129 7.67 -12.59 -10.00
N ASN A 130 7.55 -13.51 -10.96
CA ASN A 130 6.89 -14.80 -10.76
C ASN A 130 7.63 -15.68 -9.76
N ILE A 131 8.97 -15.67 -9.76
CA ILE A 131 9.80 -16.38 -8.78
C ILE A 131 9.47 -15.88 -7.37
N VAL A 132 9.55 -14.56 -7.13
CA VAL A 132 9.23 -13.96 -5.81
C VAL A 132 7.80 -14.30 -5.37
N GLY A 133 6.85 -14.34 -6.30
CA GLY A 133 5.44 -14.65 -6.01
C GLY A 133 5.17 -16.11 -5.64
N LYS A 134 6.00 -17.05 -6.08
CA LYS A 134 5.77 -18.50 -5.91
C LYS A 134 6.78 -19.17 -4.97
N THR A 135 7.91 -18.53 -4.70
CA THR A 135 8.96 -19.14 -3.89
C THR A 135 8.54 -19.35 -2.43
N HIS A 136 9.12 -20.39 -1.85
CA HIS A 136 9.08 -20.75 -0.43
C HIS A 136 10.48 -20.70 0.22
N SER A 137 11.50 -20.25 -0.52
CA SER A 137 12.88 -20.11 -0.03
C SER A 137 13.31 -18.65 -0.08
N VAL A 138 14.01 -18.20 0.96
CA VAL A 138 14.62 -16.86 0.97
C VAL A 138 15.84 -16.78 0.05
N ASP A 139 16.45 -17.92 -0.29
CA ASP A 139 17.60 -17.95 -1.20
C ASP A 139 17.19 -17.59 -2.63
N ASP A 140 15.92 -17.83 -3.00
CA ASP A 140 15.42 -17.39 -4.30
C ASP A 140 15.27 -15.86 -4.37
N PHE A 141 15.07 -15.18 -3.24
CA PHE A 141 15.12 -13.71 -3.21
C PHE A 141 16.53 -13.21 -3.51
N VAL A 142 17.55 -13.87 -2.98
CA VAL A 142 18.96 -13.57 -3.27
C VAL A 142 19.27 -13.81 -4.74
N LYS A 143 18.84 -14.95 -5.32
CA LYS A 143 19.02 -15.23 -6.75
C LYS A 143 18.33 -14.21 -7.67
N VAL A 144 17.16 -13.70 -7.27
CA VAL A 144 16.47 -12.63 -8.01
C VAL A 144 17.28 -11.32 -7.93
N ALA A 145 17.77 -10.98 -6.74
CA ALA A 145 18.65 -9.82 -6.54
C ALA A 145 19.95 -9.95 -7.37
N ASP A 146 20.58 -11.12 -7.40
CA ASP A 146 21.77 -11.40 -8.21
C ASP A 146 21.52 -11.20 -9.70
N GLN A 147 20.38 -11.66 -10.22
CA GLN A 147 20.01 -11.46 -11.63
C GLN A 147 19.75 -9.99 -11.96
N LEU A 148 19.11 -9.25 -11.06
CA LEU A 148 18.93 -7.80 -11.22
C LEU A 148 20.28 -7.07 -11.17
N LYS A 149 21.17 -7.46 -10.25
CA LYS A 149 22.52 -6.92 -10.14
C LYS A 149 23.31 -7.17 -11.42
N GLN A 150 23.35 -8.42 -11.89
CA GLN A 150 24.04 -8.77 -13.13
C GLN A 150 23.52 -7.97 -14.34
N ARG A 151 22.21 -7.76 -14.43
CA ARG A 151 21.60 -7.01 -15.54
C ARG A 151 21.94 -5.53 -15.52
N TYR A 152 22.06 -4.93 -14.34
CA TYR A 152 22.21 -3.47 -14.17
C TYR A 152 23.57 -3.04 -13.61
N GLN A 153 24.54 -3.95 -13.47
CA GLN A 153 25.83 -3.66 -12.84
C GLN A 153 26.55 -2.52 -13.55
N PHE A 154 26.58 -2.56 -14.89
CA PHE A 154 27.24 -1.55 -15.70
C PHE A 154 26.56 -0.17 -15.59
N GLU A 155 25.22 -0.13 -15.70
CA GLU A 155 24.44 1.10 -15.55
C GLU A 155 24.53 1.67 -14.14
N TYR A 156 24.61 0.81 -13.13
CA TYR A 156 24.78 1.20 -11.74
C TYR A 156 26.14 1.86 -11.51
N GLU A 157 27.23 1.26 -11.99
CA GLU A 157 28.57 1.85 -11.89
C GLU A 157 28.64 3.22 -12.57
N LYS A 158 28.07 3.33 -13.78
CA LYS A 158 27.96 4.61 -14.49
C LYS A 158 27.12 5.63 -13.71
N PHE A 159 26.00 5.20 -13.15
CA PHE A 159 25.11 6.07 -12.36
C PHE A 159 25.81 6.59 -11.11
N ILE A 160 26.47 5.71 -10.34
CA ILE A 160 27.18 6.10 -9.11
C ILE A 160 28.36 7.03 -9.42
N ALA A 161 29.11 6.78 -10.48
CA ALA A 161 30.22 7.64 -10.88
C ALA A 161 29.77 9.07 -11.27
N ALA A 162 28.54 9.21 -11.76
CA ALA A 162 27.95 10.50 -12.15
C ALA A 162 26.99 11.08 -11.09
N TYR A 163 26.76 10.39 -9.98
CA TYR A 163 25.75 10.78 -9.00
C TYR A 163 26.18 12.02 -8.22
N ASP A 164 25.31 13.03 -8.21
CA ASP A 164 25.41 14.19 -7.32
C ASP A 164 24.19 14.24 -6.37
N ASP A 165 24.39 14.80 -5.18
CA ASP A 165 23.35 14.90 -4.16
C ASP A 165 22.22 15.89 -4.53
N GLN A 166 22.39 16.67 -5.60
CA GLN A 166 21.42 17.71 -6.00
C GLN A 166 20.26 17.16 -6.84
N HIS A 167 20.40 15.98 -7.47
CA HIS A 167 19.44 15.44 -8.43
C HIS A 167 18.62 14.21 -7.96
N ALA A 168 18.33 14.08 -6.66
CA ALA A 168 17.59 12.97 -6.04
C ALA A 168 16.09 12.81 -6.44
N LYS A 169 15.68 13.20 -7.66
CA LYS A 169 14.29 13.12 -8.14
C LYS A 169 14.04 12.00 -9.15
N ASN A 170 15.05 11.56 -9.90
CA ASN A 170 14.90 10.56 -10.96
C ASN A 170 15.89 9.40 -10.80
N PHE A 171 15.70 8.61 -9.74
CA PHE A 171 16.47 7.39 -9.58
C PHE A 171 16.15 6.36 -10.67
N PRO A 172 17.14 5.63 -11.21
CA PRO A 172 16.92 4.48 -12.09
C PRO A 172 16.02 3.42 -11.45
N VAL A 173 15.51 2.48 -12.26
CA VAL A 173 14.60 1.41 -11.77
C VAL A 173 15.26 0.47 -10.75
N PHE A 174 16.58 0.30 -10.84
CA PHE A 174 17.37 -0.56 -9.97
C PHE A 174 17.81 0.10 -8.66
N ILE A 175 17.43 1.37 -8.44
CA ILE A 175 17.62 2.07 -7.18
C ILE A 175 16.29 2.12 -6.43
N CYS A 176 16.33 1.77 -5.14
CA CYS A 176 15.21 1.90 -4.21
C CYS A 176 14.67 3.34 -4.22
N LYS A 177 13.42 3.50 -4.66
CA LYS A 177 12.79 4.81 -4.81
C LYS A 177 11.29 4.74 -4.54
N PRO A 178 10.65 5.86 -4.19
CA PRO A 178 9.27 5.83 -3.72
C PRO A 178 8.28 5.46 -4.82
N TYR A 179 7.10 4.99 -4.41
CA TYR A 179 5.97 4.78 -5.31
C TYR A 179 4.91 5.84 -5.06
N TYR A 180 4.88 6.84 -5.93
CA TYR A 180 3.84 7.86 -5.93
C TYR A 180 2.57 7.30 -6.55
N ARG A 181 1.54 7.10 -5.73
CA ARG A 181 0.22 6.70 -6.22
C ARG A 181 -0.35 7.83 -7.10
N PRO A 182 -0.80 7.54 -8.34
CA PRO A 182 -1.54 8.50 -9.14
C PRO A 182 -2.79 8.97 -8.38
N LEU A 183 -2.99 10.29 -8.32
CA LEU A 183 -4.24 10.84 -7.81
C LEU A 183 -5.33 10.59 -8.86
N GLU A 184 -6.52 10.17 -8.42
CA GLU A 184 -7.69 10.13 -9.31
C GLU A 184 -7.98 11.57 -9.73
N THR A 185 -7.67 11.92 -10.98
CA THR A 185 -8.02 13.21 -11.54
C THR A 185 -9.54 13.29 -11.56
N THR A 186 -10.12 14.25 -10.83
CA THR A 186 -11.50 14.67 -11.07
C THR A 186 -11.58 15.10 -12.53
N VAL A 187 -12.32 14.35 -13.33
CA VAL A 187 -12.67 14.74 -14.70
C VAL A 187 -13.42 16.05 -14.58
N ILE A 188 -12.77 17.16 -14.92
CA ILE A 188 -13.45 18.42 -15.17
C ILE A 188 -14.13 18.21 -16.53
N GLU A 189 -15.45 18.06 -16.52
CA GLU A 189 -16.26 18.16 -17.71
C GLU A 189 -16.07 19.57 -18.29
N ASN A 190 -15.38 19.67 -19.41
CA ASN A 190 -15.48 20.81 -20.30
C ASN A 190 -15.83 20.30 -21.69
N THR A 191 -17.07 20.58 -22.07
CA THR A 191 -17.62 20.46 -23.41
C THR A 191 -16.87 21.37 -24.38
N SER A 192 -16.19 20.79 -25.37
CA SER A 192 -16.10 21.34 -26.74
C SER A 192 -15.42 20.31 -27.65
N GLU A 193 -16.10 20.01 -28.75
CA GLU A 193 -15.69 19.10 -29.79
C GLU A 193 -14.47 19.66 -30.54
N THR A 194 -13.44 18.83 -30.77
CA THR A 194 -12.97 18.45 -32.13
C THR A 194 -11.76 17.51 -32.06
N VAL A 195 -12.00 16.30 -32.59
CA VAL A 195 -11.13 15.41 -33.38
C VAL A 195 -9.67 15.18 -32.93
N GLY A 196 -9.42 13.95 -32.46
CA GLY A 196 -8.28 13.17 -32.96
C GLY A 196 -7.20 12.80 -31.96
N GLU A 197 -7.49 11.83 -31.06
CA GLU A 197 -6.63 10.66 -30.76
C GLU A 197 -7.24 9.87 -29.60
N GLN A 198 -7.69 8.63 -29.87
CA GLN A 198 -8.24 7.75 -28.84
C GLN A 198 -7.11 7.14 -28.01
N PRO A 199 -7.14 7.22 -26.67
CA PRO A 199 -6.29 6.39 -25.84
C PRO A 199 -6.75 4.93 -25.93
N LEU A 200 -5.85 4.02 -26.31
CA LEU A 200 -6.10 2.58 -26.32
C LEU A 200 -6.62 2.11 -24.96
N LYS A 201 -7.92 1.80 -24.89
CA LYS A 201 -8.47 0.94 -23.84
C LYS A 201 -7.79 -0.43 -23.95
N LYS A 202 -6.82 -0.71 -23.07
CA LYS A 202 -6.27 -2.07 -22.90
C LYS A 202 -7.41 -3.01 -22.50
N LYS A 203 -7.98 -3.72 -23.48
CA LYS A 203 -8.77 -4.93 -23.25
C LYS A 203 -7.85 -5.94 -22.55
N ILE A 204 -8.05 -6.14 -21.25
CA ILE A 204 -7.44 -7.25 -20.52
C ILE A 204 -8.00 -8.54 -21.14
N LYS A 205 -7.24 -9.17 -22.04
CA LYS A 205 -7.45 -10.57 -22.43
C LYS A 205 -7.05 -11.41 -21.22
N THR A 206 -8.03 -11.98 -20.55
CA THR A 206 -7.82 -12.98 -19.50
C THR A 206 -7.14 -14.21 -20.10
N MET A 207 -5.86 -14.41 -19.81
CA MET A 207 -5.18 -15.67 -20.11
C MET A 207 -5.78 -16.79 -19.26
N LYS A 208 -6.23 -17.88 -19.89
CA LYS A 208 -6.72 -19.08 -19.21
C LYS A 208 -5.54 -19.81 -18.57
N LYS A 209 -5.56 -19.96 -17.23
CA LYS A 209 -4.58 -20.77 -16.48
C LYS A 209 -4.60 -22.25 -16.92
N PRO A 210 -3.45 -22.96 -16.92
CA PRO A 210 -3.41 -24.42 -17.04
C PRO A 210 -4.19 -25.07 -15.89
N LYS A 211 -4.98 -26.09 -16.20
CA LYS A 211 -5.80 -26.82 -15.24
C LYS A 211 -4.93 -27.87 -14.54
N GLY A 212 -4.57 -27.63 -13.28
CA GLY A 212 -4.24 -28.73 -12.36
C GLY A 212 -5.46 -29.64 -12.14
N PRO A 213 -5.29 -30.82 -11.53
CA PRO A 213 -6.40 -31.73 -11.25
C PRO A 213 -7.50 -30.98 -10.52
N LYS A 214 -8.70 -30.94 -11.12
CA LYS A 214 -9.82 -30.16 -10.60
C LYS A 214 -10.26 -30.80 -9.29
N ALA A 215 -10.14 -30.06 -8.19
CA ALA A 215 -10.93 -30.34 -7.01
C ALA A 215 -12.41 -30.47 -7.42
N PRO A 216 -13.20 -31.39 -6.81
CA PRO A 216 -14.60 -31.59 -7.17
C PRO A 216 -15.31 -30.24 -7.20
N LYS A 217 -16.01 -29.95 -8.32
CA LYS A 217 -16.82 -28.75 -8.43
C LYS A 217 -17.98 -28.88 -7.45
N ILE A 218 -17.82 -28.36 -6.24
CA ILE A 218 -18.95 -28.16 -5.33
C ILE A 218 -19.89 -27.18 -6.04
N LEU A 219 -21.05 -27.67 -6.48
CA LEU A 219 -22.11 -26.84 -7.06
C LEU A 219 -22.56 -25.87 -5.97
N ARG A 220 -22.04 -24.63 -5.99
CA ARG A 220 -22.47 -23.61 -5.03
C ARG A 220 -23.87 -23.18 -5.42
N GLN A 221 -24.84 -23.43 -4.54
CA GLN A 221 -26.20 -22.93 -4.70
C GLN A 221 -26.17 -21.40 -4.86
N LEU A 222 -27.09 -20.88 -5.67
CA LEU A 222 -27.22 -19.45 -5.90
C LEU A 222 -27.92 -18.76 -4.71
N CYS A 223 -27.66 -17.48 -4.57
CA CYS A 223 -28.41 -16.61 -3.67
C CYS A 223 -29.87 -16.56 -4.10
N SER A 224 -30.79 -16.65 -3.14
CA SER A 224 -32.24 -16.58 -3.43
C SER A 224 -32.72 -15.21 -3.93
N GLN A 225 -31.85 -14.19 -3.97
CA GLN A 225 -32.19 -12.81 -4.32
C GLN A 225 -31.40 -12.27 -5.52
N CYS A 226 -30.39 -12.99 -6.03
CA CYS A 226 -29.56 -12.53 -7.13
C CYS A 226 -28.79 -13.70 -7.77
N PRO A 227 -28.25 -13.56 -8.99
CA PRO A 227 -27.51 -14.64 -9.66
C PRO A 227 -26.11 -14.91 -9.06
N HIS A 228 -25.74 -14.29 -7.94
CA HIS A 228 -24.46 -14.53 -7.29
C HIS A 228 -24.51 -15.75 -6.36
N PRO A 229 -23.39 -16.48 -6.17
CA PRO A 229 -23.34 -17.63 -5.27
C PRO A 229 -23.71 -17.26 -3.82
N ARG A 230 -24.50 -18.14 -3.18
CA ARG A 230 -24.83 -18.05 -1.75
C ARG A 230 -23.57 -18.21 -0.89
N GLY A 231 -23.51 -17.50 0.23
CA GLY A 231 -22.52 -17.75 1.27
C GLY A 231 -22.77 -19.10 1.92
N LEU A 232 -21.75 -19.97 1.95
CA LEU A 232 -21.90 -21.37 2.41
C LEU A 232 -22.50 -21.50 3.81
N LYS A 233 -22.15 -20.58 4.71
CA LYS A 233 -22.63 -20.56 6.10
C LYS A 233 -23.69 -19.48 6.35
N CYS A 234 -24.23 -18.83 5.31
CA CYS A 234 -25.21 -17.76 5.49
C CYS A 234 -26.54 -18.29 6.04
N ASP A 235 -26.97 -17.74 7.16
CA ASP A 235 -28.23 -18.10 7.83
C ASP A 235 -29.46 -17.82 6.96
N PHE A 236 -29.40 -16.83 6.07
CA PHE A 236 -30.49 -16.44 5.17
C PHE A 236 -30.38 -17.05 3.76
N GLY A 237 -29.34 -17.83 3.49
CA GLY A 237 -29.10 -18.39 2.17
C GLY A 237 -28.75 -17.38 1.07
N TYR A 238 -28.27 -16.20 1.47
CA TYR A 238 -27.95 -15.12 0.54
C TYR A 238 -26.46 -15.04 0.23
N CYS A 239 -26.11 -14.28 -0.82
CA CYS A 239 -24.75 -13.78 -1.00
C CYS A 239 -24.44 -12.73 0.09
N ARG A 240 -23.17 -12.39 0.27
CA ARG A 240 -22.74 -11.44 1.31
C ARG A 240 -23.45 -10.08 1.18
N THR A 241 -23.65 -9.60 -0.05
CA THR A 241 -24.27 -8.29 -0.33
C THR A 241 -25.75 -8.27 0.02
N CYS A 242 -26.54 -9.21 -0.53
CA CYS A 242 -27.97 -9.31 -0.21
C CYS A 242 -28.19 -9.60 1.29
N CYS A 243 -27.35 -10.44 1.90
CA CYS A 243 -27.38 -10.69 3.33
C CYS A 243 -27.16 -9.42 4.14
N ARG A 244 -26.17 -8.59 3.78
CA ARG A 244 -25.88 -7.34 4.48
C ARG A 244 -27.07 -6.40 4.45
N GLN A 245 -27.71 -6.27 3.29
CA GLN A 245 -28.84 -5.37 3.11
C GLN A 245 -30.05 -5.81 3.93
N LYS A 246 -30.43 -7.09 3.88
CA LYS A 246 -31.49 -7.64 4.74
C LYS A 246 -31.17 -7.49 6.22
N SER A 247 -29.97 -7.90 6.64
CA SER A 247 -29.55 -7.81 8.05
C SER A 247 -29.51 -6.37 8.57
N TYR A 248 -29.24 -5.39 7.71
CA TYR A 248 -29.28 -3.97 8.08
C TYR A 248 -30.71 -3.45 8.21
N VAL A 249 -31.56 -3.69 7.21
CA VAL A 249 -32.96 -3.20 7.16
C VAL A 249 -33.80 -3.83 8.27
N GLU A 250 -33.73 -5.14 8.41
CA GLU A 250 -34.52 -5.89 9.40
C GLU A 250 -33.82 -5.98 10.76
N LYS A 251 -32.66 -5.31 10.90
CA LYS A 251 -31.84 -5.31 12.12
C LYS A 251 -31.57 -6.73 12.66
N LEU A 252 -31.21 -7.64 11.77
CA LEU A 252 -30.92 -9.04 12.08
C LEU A 252 -29.41 -9.30 12.20
N ASN A 253 -29.07 -10.42 12.83
CA ASN A 253 -27.70 -10.93 12.85
C ASN A 253 -27.53 -12.02 11.78
N CYS A 254 -26.32 -12.16 11.24
CA CYS A 254 -25.91 -13.30 10.44
C CYS A 254 -24.57 -13.83 10.93
N VAL A 255 -24.53 -15.03 11.50
CA VAL A 255 -23.31 -15.71 11.95
C VAL A 255 -22.42 -16.03 10.74
N GLY A 256 -23.02 -16.54 9.66
CA GLY A 256 -22.31 -16.90 8.43
C GLY A 256 -21.48 -15.80 7.78
N HIS A 257 -21.96 -14.57 7.82
CA HIS A 257 -21.27 -13.40 7.25
C HIS A 257 -20.68 -12.46 8.31
N GLY A 258 -20.91 -12.73 9.60
CA GLY A 258 -20.43 -11.93 10.73
C GLY A 258 -21.17 -10.60 10.91
N PHE A 259 -22.45 -10.52 10.53
CA PHE A 259 -23.27 -9.32 10.74
C PHE A 259 -23.96 -9.37 12.11
N GLN A 260 -23.88 -8.29 12.89
CA GLN A 260 -24.39 -8.22 14.26
C GLN A 260 -25.25 -6.96 14.49
N PHE A 261 -26.17 -6.65 13.57
CA PHE A 261 -26.93 -5.40 13.64
C PHE A 261 -27.93 -5.38 14.80
N ARG A 262 -28.59 -6.52 15.12
CA ARG A 262 -29.50 -6.64 16.27
C ARG A 262 -28.77 -6.40 17.59
N SER A 263 -27.63 -7.08 17.75
CA SER A 263 -26.85 -7.03 18.99
C SER A 263 -26.27 -5.63 19.25
N LYS A 264 -25.94 -4.88 18.18
CA LYS A 264 -25.48 -3.49 18.31
C LYS A 264 -26.60 -2.52 18.68
N MET A 265 -27.81 -2.73 18.15
CA MET A 265 -28.96 -1.90 18.50
C MET A 265 -29.35 -2.06 19.97
N LEU A 266 -29.48 -3.29 20.46
CA LEU A 266 -29.85 -3.56 21.85
C LEU A 266 -28.83 -3.00 22.86
N LYS A 267 -27.53 -3.01 22.51
CA LYS A 267 -26.51 -2.35 23.32
C LYS A 267 -26.70 -0.83 23.38
N SER A 268 -27.02 -0.19 22.25
CA SER A 268 -27.26 1.25 22.20
C SER A 268 -28.54 1.72 22.90
N GLU A 269 -29.51 0.83 23.10
CA GLU A 269 -30.74 1.11 23.85
C GLU A 269 -30.50 0.98 25.37
N ASN A 270 -29.72 -0.03 25.79
CA ASN A 270 -29.33 -0.19 27.18
C ASN A 270 -28.34 0.88 27.69
N GLU A 271 -27.56 1.51 26.80
CA GLU A 271 -26.66 2.63 27.16
C GLU A 271 -27.40 3.98 27.26
N LYS A 272 -28.69 4.03 26.89
CA LYS A 272 -29.53 5.24 26.92
C LYS A 272 -30.63 5.20 27.99
N SER A 273 -30.74 4.09 28.73
CA SER A 273 -31.64 3.92 29.89
C SER A 273 -30.82 4.01 31.17
#